data_AF-A0A7K3ZLU5-F1
#
_entry.id   AF-A0A7K3ZLU5-F1
#
_cell.length_a   1.000
_cell.length_b   1.000
_cell.length_c   1.000
_cell.angle_alpha   90.00
_cell.angle_beta   90.00
_cell.angle_gamma   90.00
#
_symmetry.space_group_name_H-M   'P 1'
#
loop_
_entity.id
_entity.type
_entity.pdbx_description
1 polymer ?
#
loop_
_entity_poly.entity_id
_entity_poly.type
_entity_poly.pdbx_seq_one_letter_code
_entity_poly.pdbx_strand_id
1 'polypeptide(L)'
;MSESNRELLTIAAVIVSVVVAIVLYVAGVIDWTLIVPVVLLLSGLWLLALGVMRMNNPVKYERSGFSTMALGLVAIGVGGAWALFGINWLYSLIVILVVVAGLAIAAALRHK
;
A
#
# COMPACT_ATOMS: atom_id res chain seq x y z
N MET A 1 -6.67 11.94 18.12
CA MET A 1 -5.42 12.35 17.43
C MET A 1 -5.82 13.40 16.41
N SER A 2 -5.19 14.57 16.39
CA SER A 2 -5.50 15.62 15.41
C SER A 2 -5.11 15.16 14.00
N GLU A 3 -5.81 15.63 12.97
CA GLU A 3 -5.54 15.21 11.58
C GLU A 3 -4.14 15.60 11.13
N SER A 4 -3.64 16.77 11.56
CA SER A 4 -2.25 17.18 11.36
C SER A 4 -1.23 16.14 11.85
N ASN A 5 -1.49 15.49 13.00
CA ASN A 5 -0.60 14.45 13.50
C ASN A 5 -0.64 13.19 12.60
N ARG A 6 -1.78 12.87 11.99
CA ARG A 6 -1.91 11.72 11.07
C ARG A 6 -1.20 12.00 9.75
N GLU A 7 -1.31 13.20 9.21
CA GLU A 7 -0.59 13.62 8.00
C GLU A 7 0.92 13.58 8.20
N LEU A 8 1.42 14.15 9.30
CA LEU A 8 2.84 14.07 9.66
C LEU A 8 3.32 12.63 9.78
N LEU A 9 2.50 11.75 10.36
CA LEU A 9 2.84 10.35 10.54
C LEU A 9 2.81 9.59 9.20
N THR A 10 1.92 9.93 8.28
CA THR A 10 1.95 9.39 6.90
C THR A 10 3.18 9.83 6.13
N ILE A 11 3.59 11.10 6.25
CA ILE A 11 4.80 11.63 5.61
C ILE A 11 6.02 10.90 6.18
N ALA A 12 6.09 10.77 7.50
CA ALA A 12 7.17 10.04 8.17
C ALA A 12 7.24 8.58 7.69
N ALA A 13 6.11 7.87 7.60
CA ALA A 13 6.07 6.50 7.11
C ALA A 13 6.56 6.36 5.66
N VAL A 14 6.23 7.31 4.78
CA VAL A 14 6.73 7.33 3.39
C VAL A 14 8.24 7.55 3.38
N ILE A 15 8.76 8.51 4.16
CA ILE A 15 10.20 8.76 4.24
C ILE A 15 10.93 7.53 4.76
N VAL A 16 10.43 6.88 5.82
CA VAL A 16 11.00 5.63 6.34
C VAL A 16 10.98 4.54 5.27
N SER A 17 9.90 4.42 4.50
CA SER A 17 9.80 3.43 3.41
C SER A 17 10.88 3.66 2.34
N VAL A 18 11.15 4.92 1.98
CA VAL A 18 12.22 5.30 1.04
C VAL A 18 13.59 4.99 1.62
N VAL A 19 13.83 5.33 2.88
CA VAL A 19 15.12 5.04 3.56
C VAL A 19 15.38 3.54 3.58
N VAL A 20 14.38 2.73 3.95
CA VAL A 20 14.50 1.26 3.96
C VAL A 20 14.82 0.73 2.55
N ALA A 21 14.16 1.23 1.51
CA ALA A 21 14.46 0.82 0.14
C ALA A 21 15.90 1.18 -0.28
N ILE A 22 16.39 2.36 0.07
CA ILE A 22 17.78 2.77 -0.21
C ILE A 22 18.77 1.87 0.55
N VAL A 23 18.52 1.57 1.82
CA VAL A 23 19.38 0.69 2.62
C VAL A 23 19.46 -0.70 2.01
N LEU A 24 18.33 -1.26 1.56
CA LEU A 24 18.30 -2.57 0.88
C LEU A 24 19.09 -2.57 -0.44
N TYR A 25 19.03 -1.47 -1.20
CA TYR A 25 19.81 -1.29 -2.43
C TYR A 25 21.31 -1.23 -2.13
N VAL A 26 21.72 -0.42 -1.13
CA VAL A 26 23.13 -0.31 -0.73
C VAL A 26 23.67 -1.62 -0.16
N ALA A 27 22.83 -2.40 0.52
CA ALA A 27 23.18 -3.73 1.02
C ALA A 27 23.29 -4.81 -0.08
N GLY A 28 23.01 -4.47 -1.34
CA GLY A 28 23.08 -5.41 -2.48
C GLY A 28 21.97 -6.46 -2.48
N VAL A 29 20.88 -6.25 -1.73
CA VAL A 29 19.75 -7.19 -1.63
C VAL A 29 18.76 -6.99 -2.78
N ILE A 30 18.65 -5.77 -3.31
CA ILE A 30 17.72 -5.40 -4.39
C ILE A 30 18.42 -4.58 -5.47
N ASP A 31 17.95 -4.72 -6.72
CA ASP A 31 18.37 -3.89 -7.84
C ASP A 31 17.68 -2.52 -7.83
N TRP A 32 18.24 -1.58 -8.60
CA TRP A 32 17.69 -0.23 -8.78
C TRP A 32 16.22 -0.23 -9.24
N THR A 33 15.84 -1.20 -10.09
CA THR A 33 14.47 -1.35 -10.62
C THR A 33 13.45 -1.75 -9.55
N LEU A 34 13.90 -2.28 -8.40
CA LEU A 34 13.05 -2.76 -7.31
C LEU A 34 12.83 -1.74 -6.20
N ILE A 35 13.51 -0.59 -6.25
CA ILE A 35 13.34 0.48 -5.25
C ILE A 35 11.88 0.97 -5.22
N VAL A 36 11.31 1.31 -6.37
CA VAL A 36 9.92 1.78 -6.48
C VAL A 36 8.92 0.72 -6.00
N PRO A 37 9.00 -0.55 -6.44
CA PRO A 37 8.20 -1.66 -5.90
C PRO A 37 8.22 -1.77 -4.37
N VAL A 38 9.41 -1.71 -3.76
CA VAL A 38 9.57 -1.83 -2.30
C VAL A 38 8.91 -0.66 -1.57
N VAL A 39 9.10 0.57 -2.06
CA VAL A 39 8.45 1.76 -1.48
C VAL A 39 6.93 1.64 -1.58
N LEU A 40 6.39 1.16 -2.70
CA LEU A 40 4.95 0.96 -2.88
C LEU A 40 4.38 -0.11 -1.94
N LEU A 41 5.13 -1.21 -1.72
CA LEU A 41 4.73 -2.26 -0.80
C LEU A 41 4.68 -1.75 0.65
N LEU A 42 5.74 -1.10 1.12
CA LEU A 42 5.83 -0.59 2.49
C LEU A 42 4.82 0.55 2.74
N SER A 43 4.66 1.48 1.80
CA SER A 43 3.66 2.53 1.91
C SER A 43 2.23 1.98 1.83
N GLY A 44 2.00 0.93 1.03
CA GLY A 44 0.73 0.22 0.99
C GLY A 44 0.39 -0.46 2.32
N LEU A 45 1.36 -1.11 2.98
CA LEU A 45 1.19 -1.68 4.32
C LEU A 45 0.85 -0.60 5.35
N TRP A 46 1.51 0.56 5.28
CA TRP A 46 1.19 1.71 6.13
C TRP A 46 -0.24 2.20 5.92
N LEU A 47 -0.71 2.29 4.66
CA LEU A 47 -2.08 2.68 4.34
C LEU A 47 -3.12 1.69 4.87
N LEU A 48 -2.82 0.39 4.93
CA LEU A 48 -3.68 -0.59 5.59
C LEU A 48 -3.79 -0.30 7.09
N ALA A 49 -2.66 -0.08 7.77
CA ALA A 49 -2.64 0.26 9.19
C ALA A 49 -3.41 1.57 9.47
N LEU A 50 -3.19 2.61 8.66
CA LEU A 50 -3.91 3.87 8.74
C LEU A 50 -5.42 3.68 8.50
N GLY A 51 -5.79 2.83 7.55
CA GLY A 51 -7.17 2.48 7.27
C GLY A 51 -7.87 1.87 8.50
N VAL A 52 -7.20 0.97 9.23
CA VAL A 52 -7.72 0.39 10.49
C VAL A 52 -7.92 1.50 11.53
N MET A 53 -6.92 2.37 11.70
CA MET A 53 -7.01 3.47 12.67
C MET A 53 -8.15 4.45 12.34
N ARG A 54 -8.42 4.69 11.06
CA ARG A 54 -9.53 5.53 10.58
C ARG A 54 -10.89 4.88 10.74
N MET A 55 -10.99 3.54 10.70
CA MET A 55 -12.24 2.84 11.00
C MET A 55 -12.64 2.98 12.48
N ASN A 56 -11.65 2.94 13.38
CA ASN A 56 -11.91 3.04 14.82
C ASN A 56 -12.21 4.47 15.30
N ASN A 57 -11.73 5.49 14.57
CA ASN A 57 -11.93 6.90 14.89
C ASN A 57 -12.36 7.68 13.64
N PRO A 58 -13.65 7.56 13.24
CA PRO A 58 -14.17 8.23 12.06
C PRO A 58 -14.32 9.74 12.31
N VAL A 59 -13.72 10.54 11.44
CA VAL A 59 -13.88 11.99 11.41
C VAL A 59 -14.89 12.35 10.33
N LYS A 60 -15.82 13.27 10.65
CA LYS A 60 -16.85 13.72 9.70
C LYS A 60 -16.17 14.44 8.52
N TYR A 61 -16.52 14.06 7.29
CA TYR A 61 -15.98 14.57 6.00
C TYR A 61 -14.62 14.04 5.52
N GLU A 62 -14.00 13.08 6.21
CA GLU A 62 -12.76 12.44 5.74
C GLU A 62 -13.00 11.20 4.88
N ARG A 63 -11.98 10.86 4.08
CA ARG A 63 -11.94 9.59 3.34
C ARG A 63 -12.09 8.41 4.31
N SER A 64 -13.09 7.57 4.05
CA SER A 64 -13.43 6.43 4.91
C SER A 64 -12.25 5.46 5.08
N GLY A 65 -12.12 4.85 6.25
CA GLY A 65 -11.06 3.87 6.53
C GLY A 65 -11.02 2.74 5.51
N PHE A 66 -12.18 2.27 5.02
CA PHE A 66 -12.28 1.30 3.93
C PHE A 66 -11.63 1.80 2.62
N SER A 67 -11.87 3.05 2.23
CA SER A 67 -11.27 3.62 1.02
C SER A 67 -9.76 3.81 1.16
N THR A 68 -9.27 4.10 2.36
CA THR A 68 -7.82 4.16 2.67
C THR A 68 -7.19 2.77 2.64
N MET A 69 -7.85 1.75 3.19
CA MET A 69 -7.40 0.36 3.09
C MET A 69 -7.35 -0.11 1.64
N ALA A 70 -8.38 0.20 0.85
CA ALA A 70 -8.43 -0.16 -0.56
C ALA A 70 -7.23 0.42 -1.34
N LEU A 71 -6.85 1.68 -1.07
CA LEU A 71 -5.63 2.24 -1.64
C LEU A 71 -4.38 1.49 -1.21
N GLY A 72 -4.27 1.13 0.07
CA GLY A 72 -3.13 0.35 0.57
C GLY A 72 -2.99 -0.98 -0.16
N LEU A 73 -4.11 -1.70 -0.35
CA LEU A 73 -4.14 -2.97 -1.08
C LEU A 73 -3.76 -2.79 -2.55
N VAL A 74 -4.22 -1.72 -3.20
CA VAL A 74 -3.84 -1.40 -4.59
C VAL A 74 -2.36 -1.06 -4.68
N ALA A 75 -1.81 -0.26 -3.76
CA ALA A 75 -0.39 0.08 -3.74
C ALA A 75 0.49 -1.18 -3.59
N ILE A 76 0.10 -2.09 -2.69
CA ILE A 76 0.74 -3.41 -2.54
C ILE A 76 0.65 -4.20 -3.84
N GLY A 77 -0.54 -4.24 -4.46
CA GLY A 77 -0.78 -4.93 -5.71
C GLY A 77 0.11 -4.42 -6.84
N VAL A 78 0.19 -3.10 -7.02
CA VAL A 78 1.01 -2.45 -8.05
C VAL A 78 2.50 -2.67 -7.75
N GLY A 79 2.94 -2.53 -6.50
CA GLY A 79 4.32 -2.80 -6.11
C GLY A 79 4.73 -4.26 -6.36
N GLY A 80 3.90 -5.21 -5.93
CA GLY A 80 4.14 -6.63 -6.15
C GLY A 80 4.08 -7.03 -7.63
N ALA A 81 3.12 -6.51 -8.38
CA ALA A 81 3.01 -6.73 -9.82
C ALA A 81 4.22 -6.19 -10.59
N TRP A 82 4.72 -5.01 -10.21
CA TRP A 82 5.94 -4.45 -10.80
C TRP A 82 7.16 -5.31 -10.50
N ALA A 83 7.35 -5.74 -9.25
CA ALA A 83 8.46 -6.62 -8.89
C ALA A 83 8.46 -7.94 -9.70
N LEU A 84 7.27 -8.51 -9.94
CA LEU A 84 7.11 -9.76 -10.68
C LEU A 84 7.19 -9.59 -12.20
N PHE A 85 7.00 -8.38 -12.72
CA PHE A 85 7.05 -8.10 -14.16
C PHE A 85 8.42 -8.42 -14.76
N GLY A 86 9.50 -8.20 -14.00
CA GLY A 86 10.86 -8.57 -14.43
C GLY A 86 11.11 -10.07 -14.53
N ILE A 87 10.28 -10.90 -13.89
CA ILE A 87 10.38 -12.37 -13.91
C ILE A 87 9.46 -12.94 -14.99
N ASN A 88 8.16 -12.65 -14.88
CA ASN A 88 7.16 -13.09 -15.85
C ASN A 88 5.92 -12.20 -15.74
N TRP A 89 5.51 -11.64 -16.88
CA TRP A 89 4.34 -10.77 -16.98
C TRP A 89 3.03 -11.44 -16.52
N LEU A 90 2.92 -12.77 -16.63
CA LEU A 90 1.74 -13.50 -16.17
C LEU A 90 1.57 -13.44 -14.64
N TYR A 91 2.66 -13.52 -13.86
CA TYR A 91 2.57 -13.39 -12.41
C TYR A 91 2.13 -11.99 -11.99
N SER A 92 2.58 -10.96 -12.70
CA SER A 92 2.14 -9.58 -12.53
C SER A 92 0.62 -9.45 -12.71
N LEU A 93 0.10 -10.04 -13.80
CA LEU A 93 -1.33 -10.03 -14.11
C LEU A 93 -2.17 -10.78 -13.06
N ILE A 94 -1.70 -11.94 -12.60
CA ILE A 94 -2.36 -12.72 -11.55
C ILE A 94 -2.49 -11.90 -10.26
N VAL A 95 -1.42 -11.21 -9.83
CA VAL A 95 -1.46 -10.39 -8.61
C VAL A 95 -2.49 -9.26 -8.71
N ILE A 96 -2.54 -8.56 -9.85
CA ILE A 96 -3.51 -7.49 -10.06
C ILE A 96 -4.94 -8.04 -10.02
N LEU A 97 -5.19 -9.16 -10.70
CA LEU A 97 -6.51 -9.80 -10.71
C LEU A 97 -6.94 -10.23 -9.30
N VAL A 98 -6.03 -10.79 -8.50
CA VAL A 98 -6.31 -11.17 -7.10
C VAL A 98 -6.69 -9.95 -6.26
N VAL A 99 -5.94 -8.84 -6.40
CA VAL A 99 -6.22 -7.59 -5.66
C VAL A 99 -7.58 -7.02 -6.06
N VAL A 100 -7.88 -6.95 -7.35
CA VAL A 100 -9.18 -6.45 -7.85
C VAL A 100 -10.32 -7.36 -7.41
N ALA A 101 -10.15 -8.68 -7.51
CA ALA A 101 -11.15 -9.64 -7.05
C ALA A 101 -11.41 -9.50 -5.54
N GLY A 102 -10.37 -9.40 -4.72
CA GLY A 102 -10.50 -9.19 -3.29
C GLY A 102 -11.24 -7.90 -2.94
N LEU A 103 -10.92 -6.80 -3.63
CA LEU A 103 -11.62 -5.52 -3.45
C LEU A 103 -13.07 -5.58 -3.91
N ALA A 104 -13.37 -6.27 -5.01
CA ALA A 104 -14.73 -6.44 -5.50
C ALA A 104 -15.60 -7.23 -4.50
N ILE A 105 -15.07 -8.33 -3.93
CA ILE A 105 -15.75 -9.12 -2.89
C ILE A 105 -15.96 -8.27 -1.63
N ALA A 106 -14.93 -7.57 -1.16
CA ALA A 106 -15.02 -6.72 0.01
C ALA A 106 -16.04 -5.58 -0.18
N ALA A 107 -16.09 -4.98 -1.37
CA ALA A 107 -17.08 -3.96 -1.72
C ALA A 107 -18.51 -4.53 -1.74
N ALA A 108 -18.70 -5.73 -2.31
CA ALA A 108 -19.99 -6.40 -2.35
C ALA A 108 -20.52 -6.75 -0.95
N LEU A 109 -19.65 -7.19 -0.03
CA LEU A 109 -20.03 -7.49 1.34
C LEU A 109 -20.40 -6.24 2.14
N ARG A 110 -19.78 -5.09 1.87
CA ARG A 110 -20.08 -3.82 2.53
C ARG A 110 -21.42 -3.20 2.12
N HIS A 111 -21.95 -3.58 0.95
CA HIS A 111 -23.23 -3.09 0.44
C HIS A 111 -24.45 -3.87 0.96
N LYS A 112 -24.24 -4.92 1.77
CA LYS A 112 -25.28 -5.61 2.53
C LYS A 112 -25.30 -5.12 3.98
#